data_AF-T0Z313-F1
#
_entry.id   AF-T0Z313-F1
#
_cell.length_a   1.000
_cell.length_b   1.000
_cell.length_c   1.000
_cell.angle_alpha   90.00
_cell.angle_beta   90.00
_cell.angle_gamma   90.00
#
_symmetry.space_group_name_H-M   'P 1'
#
loop_
_entity.id
_entity.type
_entity.pdbx_description
1 polymer ?
#
loop_
_entity_poly.entity_id
_entity_poly.type
_entity_poly.pdbx_seq_one_letter_code
_entity_poly.pdbx_strand_id
1 'polypeptide(L)'
;RERRVRAYLFVCMLALRLASALRYRLVDGGIEEDAVAEEQERLLEDLGRVERVQVRLGRETRTWYLNVTKRIRDDLRRAKLRDLLREETTIVPV
;
A
#
# COMPACT_ATOMS: atom_id res chain seq x y z
N ARG A 1 30.65 10.81 2.21
CA ARG A 1 29.73 11.75 1.51
C ARG A 1 28.99 11.06 0.36
N GLU A 2 29.68 10.31 -0.50
CA GLU A 2 29.10 9.55 -1.62
C GLU A 2 28.02 8.51 -1.23
N ARG A 3 28.22 7.75 -0.15
CA ARG A 3 27.25 6.75 0.33
C ARG A 3 25.85 7.34 0.59
N ARG A 4 25.76 8.57 1.12
CA ARG A 4 24.48 9.24 1.35
C ARG A 4 23.79 9.61 0.04
N VAL A 5 24.55 10.13 -0.93
CA VAL A 5 24.02 10.46 -2.27
C VAL A 5 23.48 9.21 -2.95
N ARG A 6 24.22 8.10 -2.89
CA ARG A 6 23.78 6.81 -3.42
C ARG A 6 22.50 6.31 -2.76
N ALA A 7 22.39 6.46 -1.44
CA ALA A 7 21.17 6.10 -0.70
C ALA A 7 19.97 6.97 -1.14
N TYR A 8 20.15 8.29 -1.28
CA TYR A 8 19.09 9.17 -1.77
C TYR A 8 18.65 8.80 -3.19
N LEU A 9 19.61 8.61 -4.12
CA LEU A 9 19.29 8.19 -5.48
C LEU A 9 18.54 6.85 -5.50
N PHE A 10 18.94 5.89 -4.66
CA PHE A 10 18.25 4.61 -4.57
C PHE A 10 16.80 4.78 -4.10
N VAL A 11 16.57 5.55 -3.03
CA VAL A 11 15.22 5.80 -2.50
C VAL A 11 14.36 6.55 -3.53
N CYS A 12 14.89 7.59 -4.17
CA CYS A 12 14.15 8.35 -5.19
C CYS A 12 13.82 7.47 -6.41
N MET A 13 14.76 6.66 -6.88
CA MET A 13 14.51 5.75 -8.01
C MET A 13 13.51 4.65 -7.67
N LEU A 14 13.55 4.13 -6.43
CA LEU A 14 12.57 3.17 -5.94
C LEU A 14 11.18 3.81 -5.85
N ALA A 15 11.07 5.01 -5.26
CA ALA A 15 9.82 5.75 -5.15
C ALA A 15 9.23 6.03 -6.55
N LEU A 16 10.05 6.47 -7.50
CA LEU A 16 9.62 6.71 -8.88
C LEU A 16 9.07 5.42 -9.51
N ARG A 17 9.79 4.29 -9.38
CA ARG A 17 9.33 3.00 -9.94
C ARG A 17 8.02 2.54 -9.30
N LEU A 18 7.88 2.67 -7.99
CA LEU A 18 6.65 2.30 -7.28
C LEU A 18 5.48 3.19 -7.72
N ALA A 19 5.70 4.50 -7.85
CA ALA A 19 4.71 5.44 -8.35
C ALA A 19 4.28 5.09 -9.78
N SER A 20 5.22 4.81 -10.69
CA SER A 20 4.91 4.40 -12.06
C SER A 20 4.16 3.06 -12.10
N ALA A 21 4.56 2.09 -11.28
CA ALA A 21 3.89 0.79 -11.20
C ALA A 21 2.44 0.92 -10.69
N LEU A 22 2.20 1.78 -9.69
CA LEU A 22 0.86 2.06 -9.20
C LEU A 22 0.00 2.73 -10.27
N ARG A 23 0.52 3.77 -10.94
CA ARG A 23 -0.17 4.45 -12.03
C ARG A 23 -0.57 3.47 -13.13
N TYR A 24 0.36 2.63 -13.57
CA TYR A 24 0.08 1.60 -14.58
C TYR A 24 -1.05 0.66 -14.14
N ARG A 25 -1.04 0.19 -12.88
CA ARG A 25 -2.09 -0.69 -12.36
C ARG A 25 -3.46 -0.01 -12.28
N LEU A 26 -3.51 1.30 -12.03
CA LEU A 26 -4.76 2.05 -12.02
C LEU A 26 -5.33 2.22 -13.45
N VAL A 27 -4.48 2.53 -14.43
CA VAL A 27 -4.90 2.56 -15.85
C VAL A 27 -5.38 1.19 -16.32
N ASP A 28 -4.61 0.13 -16.04
CA ASP A 28 -5.00 -1.26 -16.34
C ASP A 28 -6.27 -1.69 -15.57
N GLY A 29 -6.57 -1.01 -14.45
CA GLY A 29 -7.79 -1.16 -13.67
C GLY A 29 -9.00 -0.36 -14.18
N GLY A 30 -8.85 0.34 -15.32
CA GLY A 30 -9.92 1.11 -15.97
C GLY A 30 -10.06 2.56 -15.50
N ILE A 31 -9.03 3.14 -14.88
CA ILE A 31 -8.99 4.59 -14.61
C ILE A 31 -8.48 5.31 -15.85
N GLU A 32 -9.21 6.33 -16.29
CA GLU A 32 -8.86 7.15 -17.46
C GLU A 32 -7.50 7.86 -17.28
N GLU A 33 -6.79 8.07 -18.38
CA GLU A 33 -5.42 8.63 -18.35
C GLU A 33 -5.36 10.06 -17.80
N ASP A 34 -6.42 10.84 -17.97
CA ASP A 34 -6.57 12.21 -17.46
C ASP A 34 -6.87 12.24 -15.95
N ALA A 35 -7.58 11.23 -15.43
CA ALA A 35 -7.94 11.10 -14.01
C ALA A 35 -6.90 10.35 -13.17
N VAL A 36 -6.03 9.54 -13.78
CA VAL A 36 -5.18 8.59 -13.04
C VAL A 36 -4.21 9.25 -12.07
N ALA A 37 -3.72 10.45 -12.36
CA ALA A 37 -2.80 11.16 -11.48
C ALA A 37 -3.47 11.56 -10.16
N GLU A 38 -4.69 12.09 -10.23
CA GLU A 38 -5.47 12.48 -9.05
C GLU A 38 -5.89 11.26 -8.24
N GLU A 39 -6.37 10.20 -8.91
CA GLU A 39 -6.75 8.95 -8.23
C GLU A 39 -5.55 8.27 -7.56
N GLN A 40 -4.37 8.33 -8.18
CA GLN A 40 -3.12 7.84 -7.59
C GLN A 40 -2.78 8.59 -6.29
N GLU A 41 -2.78 9.93 -6.33
CA GLU A 41 -2.46 10.75 -5.16
C GLU A 41 -3.46 10.50 -4.03
N ARG A 42 -4.75 10.52 -4.35
CA ARG A 42 -5.84 10.24 -3.40
C ARG A 42 -5.71 8.87 -2.74
N LEU A 43 -5.39 7.82 -3.50
CA LEU A 43 -5.19 6.48 -2.95
C LEU A 43 -3.96 6.43 -2.02
N LEU A 44 -2.86 7.10 -2.38
CA LEU A 44 -1.66 7.15 -1.54
C LEU A 44 -1.92 7.91 -0.23
N GLU A 45 -2.64 9.02 -0.26
CA GLU A 45 -3.06 9.75 0.94
C GLU A 45 -3.92 8.90 1.86
N ASP A 46 -4.89 8.17 1.29
CA ASP A 46 -5.75 7.26 2.02
C ASP A 46 -4.97 6.11 2.67
N LEU A 47 -4.06 5.48 1.92
CA LEU A 47 -3.19 4.43 2.45
C LEU A 47 -2.25 4.96 3.54
N GLY A 48 -1.83 6.22 3.46
CA GLY A 48 -1.05 6.88 4.50
C GLY A 48 -1.78 7.01 5.85
N ARG A 49 -3.11 6.89 5.87
CA ARG A 49 -3.94 6.90 7.08
C ARG A 49 -4.26 5.51 7.63
N VAL A 50 -3.91 4.46 6.88
CA VAL A 50 -4.12 3.08 7.30
C VAL A 50 -3.08 2.72 8.36
N GLU A 51 -3.56 2.29 9.52
CA GLU A 51 -2.69 1.88 10.62
C GLU A 51 -2.62 0.35 10.68
N ARG A 52 -1.41 -0.19 10.67
CA ARG A 52 -1.16 -1.63 10.89
C ARG A 52 -0.96 -1.87 12.38
N VAL A 53 -1.84 -2.65 13.00
CA VAL A 53 -1.76 -3.00 14.42
C VAL A 53 -1.61 -4.51 14.59
N GLN A 54 -0.80 -4.92 15.56
CA GLN A 54 -0.69 -6.32 15.96
C GLN A 54 -1.45 -6.53 17.27
N VAL A 55 -2.41 -7.44 17.27
CA VAL A 55 -3.24 -7.75 18.42
C VAL A 55 -2.93 -9.17 18.89
N ARG A 56 -2.58 -9.31 20.17
CA ARG A 56 -2.39 -10.62 20.81
C ARG A 56 -3.70 -11.09 21.44
N LEU A 57 -4.19 -12.24 21.00
CA LEU A 57 -5.40 -12.89 21.49
C LEU A 57 -5.01 -14.28 22.02
N GLY A 58 -4.71 -14.37 23.31
CA GLY A 58 -4.19 -15.60 23.92
C GLY A 58 -2.87 -16.04 23.29
N ARG A 59 -2.86 -17.17 22.58
CA ARG A 59 -1.69 -17.72 21.85
C ARG A 59 -1.63 -17.27 20.39
N GLU A 60 -2.60 -16.50 19.92
CA GLU A 60 -2.62 -15.97 18.56
C GLU A 60 -2.12 -14.52 18.53
N THR A 61 -1.35 -14.18 17.50
CA THR A 61 -1.03 -12.80 17.13
C THR A 61 -1.66 -12.52 15.78
N ARG A 62 -2.53 -11.50 15.71
CA ARG A 62 -3.23 -11.09 14.48
C ARG A 62 -2.72 -9.74 14.01
N THR A 63 -2.50 -9.59 12.71
CA THR A 63 -2.26 -8.30 12.06
C THR A 63 -3.59 -7.75 11.57
N TRP A 64 -3.99 -6.57 12.06
CA TRP A 64 -5.15 -5.83 11.59
C TRP A 64 -4.74 -4.53 10.91
N TYR A 65 -5.58 -4.07 10.00
CA TYR A 65 -5.45 -2.79 9.32
C TYR A 65 -6.65 -1.92 9.68
N LEU A 66 -6.40 -0.82 10.38
CA LEU A 66 -7.42 0.14 10.79
C LEU A 66 -7.59 1.24 9.72
N ASN A 67 -8.69 2.00 9.81
CA ASN A 67 -9.04 3.07 8.87
C ASN A 67 -9.20 2.63 7.40
N VAL A 68 -9.43 1.33 7.15
CA VAL A 68 -9.65 0.79 5.80
C VAL A 68 -11.08 1.09 5.34
N THR A 69 -11.23 2.17 4.57
CA THR A 69 -12.52 2.57 4.01
C THR A 69 -12.97 1.64 2.88
N LYS A 70 -14.25 1.73 2.48
CA LYS A 70 -14.75 1.00 1.29
C LYS A 70 -14.02 1.45 0.02
N ARG A 71 -13.77 2.75 -0.12
CA ARG A 71 -13.01 3.33 -1.24
C ARG A 71 -11.64 2.66 -1.38
N ILE A 72 -10.85 2.60 -0.30
CA ILE A 72 -9.53 1.95 -0.30
C ILE A 72 -9.63 0.51 -0.82
N ARG A 73 -10.63 -0.26 -0.37
CA ARG A 73 -10.82 -1.65 -0.83
C ARG A 73 -11.16 -1.74 -2.31
N ASP A 74 -12.03 -0.86 -2.79
CA ASP A 74 -12.44 -0.83 -4.19
C ASP A 74 -11.25 -0.40 -5.09
N ASP A 75 -10.47 0.59 -4.67
CA ASP A 75 -9.26 1.06 -5.35
C ASP A 75 -8.17 -0.02 -5.43
N LEU A 76 -7.89 -0.68 -4.30
CA LEU A 76 -6.96 -1.81 -4.26
C LEU A 76 -7.45 -2.97 -5.12
N ARG A 77 -8.76 -3.21 -5.20
CA ARG A 77 -9.32 -4.23 -6.10
C ARG A 77 -9.10 -3.84 -7.57
N ARG A 78 -9.39 -2.59 -7.95
CA ARG A 78 -9.15 -2.07 -9.31
C ARG A 78 -7.68 -2.19 -9.71
N ALA A 79 -6.78 -1.85 -8.79
CA ALA A 79 -5.32 -1.96 -8.98
C ALA A 79 -4.76 -3.39 -8.87
N LYS A 80 -5.61 -4.43 -8.75
CA LYS A 80 -5.19 -5.84 -8.57
C LYS A 80 -4.24 -6.04 -7.36
N LEU A 81 -4.50 -5.31 -6.27
CA LEU A 81 -3.76 -5.27 -5.00
C LEU A 81 -4.64 -5.65 -3.80
N ARG A 82 -5.68 -6.48 -4.01
CA ARG A 82 -6.66 -6.87 -2.98
C ARG A 82 -6.05 -7.47 -1.70
N ASP A 83 -4.88 -8.10 -1.81
CA ASP A 83 -4.21 -8.79 -0.72
C ASP A 83 -3.21 -7.90 0.03
N LEU A 84 -3.05 -6.62 -0.36
CA LEU A 84 -2.09 -5.70 0.25
C LEU A 84 -2.35 -5.46 1.75
N LEU A 85 -3.63 -5.46 2.14
CA LEU A 85 -4.08 -5.25 3.52
C LEU A 85 -4.71 -6.53 4.10
N ARG A 86 -4.21 -7.70 3.70
CA ARG A 86 -4.71 -8.98 4.17
C ARG A 86 -4.37 -9.17 5.65
N GLU A 87 -5.38 -9.45 6.46
CA GLU A 87 -5.17 -9.82 7.86
C GLU A 87 -4.50 -11.19 7.96
N GLU A 88 -3.48 -11.26 8.82
CA GLU A 88 -2.68 -12.47 9.03
C GLU A 88 -2.77 -12.89 10.50
N THR A 89 -2.93 -14.20 10.73
CA THR A 89 -2.92 -14.80 12.06
C THR A 89 -1.72 -15.71 12.18
N THR A 90 -0.87 -15.47 13.17
CA THR A 90 0.25 -16.34 13.54
C THR A 90 0.01 -16.92 14.92
N ILE A 91 0.15 -18.24 15.05
CA ILE A 91 0.12 -18.93 16.35
C ILE A 91 1.53 -18.86 16.93
N VAL A 92 1.69 -18.34 18.15
CA VAL A 92 2.99 -18.32 18.82
C VAL A 92 3.21 -19.69 19.47
N PRO A 93 4.19 -20.49 19.02
CA PRO A 93 4.53 -21.74 19.69
C PRO A 93 5.10 -21.45 21.08
N VAL A 94 4.77 -22.33 22.04
CA VAL A 94 5.24 -22.28 23.44
C VAL A 94 6.64 -22.87 23.53
#